data_AF-A0A848ZPA2-F1
#
_entry.id   AF-A0A848ZPA2-F1
#
_cell.length_a   1.000
_cell.length_b   1.000
_cell.length_c   1.000
_cell.angle_alpha   90.00
_cell.angle_beta   90.00
_cell.angle_gamma   90.00
#
_symmetry.space_group_name_H-M   'P 1'
#
loop_
_entity.id
_entity.type
_entity.pdbx_description
1 polymer ?
#
loop_
_entity_poly.entity_id
_entity_poly.type
_entity_poly.pdbx_seq_one_letter_code
_entity_poly.pdbx_strand_id
1 'polypeptide(L)'
;MLSVIKKIGHCLYRVWFYILVVLPILVMLPFLVIFTLSEKTYSQFFWMARNIWANFILYGMGCFPVIKREQQLVKGQSYMLVANHTSMLDIMLMLKVSKNPFVFIGKKELVKIPLFGFFYKRVCIMVDRDSLKSRTAVYR
;
A
#
# COMPACT_ATOMS: atom_id res chain seq x y z
N MET A 1 -21.61 11.66 -28.30
CA MET A 1 -20.25 12.22 -28.42
C MET A 1 -19.57 12.44 -27.06
N LEU A 2 -20.12 13.27 -26.15
CA LEU A 2 -19.54 13.49 -24.81
C LEU A 2 -19.35 12.21 -23.97
N SER A 3 -20.29 11.25 -24.06
CA SER A 3 -20.22 9.99 -23.33
C SER A 3 -19.05 9.10 -23.79
N VAL A 4 -18.71 9.13 -25.08
CA VAL A 4 -17.61 8.36 -25.65
C VAL A 4 -16.27 8.95 -25.23
N ILE A 5 -16.14 10.29 -25.30
CA ILE A 5 -14.93 11.00 -24.85
C ILE A 5 -14.67 10.74 -23.36
N LYS A 6 -15.71 10.81 -22.51
CA LYS A 6 -15.60 10.48 -21.07
C LYS A 6 -15.12 9.04 -20.85
N LYS A 7 -15.68 8.07 -21.56
CA LYS A 7 -15.26 6.65 -21.47
C LYS A 7 -13.80 6.46 -21.86
N ILE A 8 -13.35 7.12 -22.93
CA ILE A 8 -11.94 7.10 -23.36
C ILE A 8 -11.05 7.72 -22.29
N GLY A 9 -11.41 8.89 -21.76
CA GLY A 9 -10.69 9.53 -20.66
C GLY A 9 -10.56 8.63 -19.42
N HIS A 10 -11.65 7.96 -19.02
CA HIS A 10 -11.63 7.00 -17.90
C HIS A 10 -10.76 5.77 -18.18
N CYS A 11 -10.65 5.35 -19.44
CA CYS A 11 -9.77 4.26 -19.84
C CYS A 11 -8.30 4.71 -19.71
N LEU A 12 -7.95 5.84 -20.32
CA LEU A 12 -6.61 6.42 -20.28
C LEU A 12 -6.16 6.69 -18.84
N TYR A 13 -7.05 7.24 -18.00
CA TYR A 13 -6.75 7.49 -16.59
C TYR A 13 -6.46 6.20 -15.80
N ARG A 14 -7.17 5.10 -16.10
CA ARG A 14 -6.89 3.79 -15.49
C ARG A 14 -5.56 3.21 -15.98
N VAL A 15 -5.28 3.29 -17.27
CA VAL A 15 -3.98 2.88 -17.83
C VAL A 15 -2.85 3.68 -17.19
N TRP A 16 -3.02 4.99 -17.08
CA TRP A 16 -2.08 5.89 -16.41
C TRP A 16 -1.82 5.46 -14.96
N PHE A 17 -2.87 5.18 -14.18
CA PHE A 17 -2.72 4.66 -12.82
C PHE A 17 -1.88 3.39 -12.76
N TYR A 18 -2.15 2.40 -13.63
CA TYR A 18 -1.36 1.16 -13.64
C TYR A 18 0.10 1.38 -14.03
N ILE A 19 0.38 2.30 -14.97
CA ILE A 19 1.75 2.70 -15.31
C ILE A 19 2.45 3.29 -14.07
N LEU A 20 1.78 4.20 -13.35
CA LEU A 20 2.33 4.79 -12.13
C LEU A 20 2.58 3.76 -11.02
N VAL A 21 1.79 2.68 -10.97
CA VAL A 21 1.97 1.59 -10.00
C VAL A 21 3.15 0.71 -10.38
N VAL A 22 3.22 0.27 -11.64
CA VAL A 22 4.19 -0.75 -12.10
C VAL A 22 5.58 -0.16 -12.28
N LEU A 23 5.69 1.05 -12.85
CA LEU A 23 7.00 1.62 -13.20
C LEU A 23 7.94 1.76 -11.99
N PRO A 24 7.53 2.32 -10.84
CA PRO A 24 8.42 2.38 -9.67
C PRO A 24 8.77 1.00 -9.14
N ILE A 25 7.84 0.04 -9.15
CA ILE A 25 8.09 -1.33 -8.68
C ILE A 25 9.21 -1.96 -9.51
N LEU A 26 9.20 -1.80 -10.83
CA LEU A 26 10.24 -2.34 -11.72
C LEU A 26 11.61 -1.71 -11.42
N VAL A 27 11.66 -0.38 -11.28
CA VAL A 27 12.91 0.34 -10.97
C VAL A 27 13.45 -0.05 -9.58
N MET A 28 12.54 -0.23 -8.62
CA MET A 28 12.88 -0.52 -7.23
C MET A 28 13.08 -2.02 -6.95
N LEU A 29 12.74 -2.90 -7.90
CA LEU A 29 12.68 -4.35 -7.72
C LEU A 29 13.89 -4.97 -7.01
N PRO A 30 15.16 -4.71 -7.40
CA PRO A 30 16.31 -5.32 -6.73
C PRO A 30 16.37 -4.95 -5.25
N PHE A 31 16.08 -3.69 -4.91
CA PHE A 31 16.05 -3.21 -3.53
C PHE A 31 14.86 -3.77 -2.75
N LEU A 32 13.68 -3.86 -3.38
CA LEU A 32 12.49 -4.45 -2.77
C LEU A 32 12.73 -5.91 -2.40
N VAL A 33 13.41 -6.67 -3.27
CA VAL A 33 13.80 -8.06 -2.97
C VAL A 33 14.71 -8.08 -1.75
N ILE A 34 15.82 -7.33 -1.76
CA ILE A 34 16.78 -7.29 -0.65
C ILE A 34 16.11 -6.93 0.68
N PHE A 35 15.27 -5.89 0.69
CA PHE A 35 14.62 -5.42 1.90
C PHE A 35 13.44 -6.29 2.38
N THR A 36 12.96 -7.23 1.57
CA THR A 36 11.97 -8.22 2.03
C THR A 36 12.57 -9.54 2.47
N LEU A 37 13.87 -9.77 2.29
CA LEU A 37 14.51 -11.01 2.75
C LEU A 37 14.61 -11.14 4.28
N SER A 38 14.57 -10.02 5.01
CA SER A 38 14.67 -10.02 6.48
C SER A 38 13.69 -9.04 7.10
N GLU A 39 13.10 -9.40 8.24
CA GLU A 39 12.27 -8.49 9.03
C GLU A 39 13.07 -7.28 9.53
N LYS A 40 14.38 -7.44 9.74
CA LYS A 40 15.28 -6.34 10.15
C LYS A 40 15.37 -5.24 9.10
N THR A 41 15.17 -5.58 7.83
CA THR A 41 15.22 -4.62 6.70
C THR A 41 13.83 -4.08 6.32
N TYR A 42 12.78 -4.46 7.05
CA TYR A 42 11.42 -3.99 6.79
C TYR A 42 11.28 -2.47 6.88
N SER A 43 12.03 -1.81 7.78
CA SER A 43 11.97 -0.35 7.91
C SER A 43 12.43 0.37 6.64
N GLN A 44 13.40 -0.20 5.92
CA GLN A 44 13.93 0.27 4.65
C GLN A 44 12.93 0.02 3.51
N PHE A 45 12.32 -1.17 3.48
CA PHE A 45 11.21 -1.45 2.57
C PHE A 45 10.06 -0.44 2.75
N PHE A 46 9.65 -0.21 4.00
CA PHE A 46 8.58 0.74 4.31
C PHE A 46 8.96 2.17 3.90
N TRP A 47 10.21 2.59 4.16
CA TRP A 47 10.69 3.91 3.74
C TRP A 47 10.59 4.09 2.23
N MET A 48 10.99 3.08 1.45
CA MET A 48 10.87 3.08 -0.01
C MET A 48 9.40 3.16 -0.46
N ALA A 49 8.54 2.33 0.13
CA ALA A 49 7.10 2.33 -0.17
C ALA A 49 6.46 3.69 0.13
N ARG A 50 6.80 4.30 1.26
CA ARG A 50 6.26 5.59 1.73
C ARG A 50 6.79 6.80 0.93
N ASN A 51 8.09 6.85 0.65
CA ASN A 51 8.73 8.07 0.15
C ASN A 51 8.94 8.06 -1.36
N ILE A 52 9.03 6.89 -1.98
CA ILE A 52 9.18 6.76 -3.42
C ILE A 52 7.83 6.34 -4.02
N TRP A 53 7.35 5.14 -3.71
CA TRP A 53 6.19 4.57 -4.39
C TRP A 53 4.89 5.35 -4.15
N ALA A 54 4.52 5.58 -2.88
CA ALA A 54 3.31 6.31 -2.54
C ALA A 54 3.32 7.76 -3.06
N ASN A 55 4.46 8.46 -2.94
CA ASN A 55 4.61 9.82 -3.47
C ASN A 55 4.48 9.86 -4.99
N PHE A 56 5.15 8.94 -5.69
CA PHE A 56 5.12 8.88 -7.15
C PHE A 56 3.69 8.68 -7.67
N ILE A 57 2.92 7.78 -7.04
CA ILE A 57 1.53 7.54 -7.41
C ILE A 57 0.64 8.73 -7.02
N LEU A 58 0.70 9.20 -5.78
CA LEU A 58 -0.17 10.29 -5.31
C LEU A 58 0.02 11.56 -6.15
N TYR A 59 1.26 11.99 -6.34
CA TYR A 59 1.55 13.18 -7.14
C TYR A 59 1.34 12.95 -8.63
N GLY A 60 1.68 11.77 -9.16
CA GLY A 60 1.42 11.42 -10.56
C GLY A 60 -0.07 11.34 -10.90
N MET A 61 -0.92 11.03 -9.92
CA MET A 61 -2.38 11.05 -10.06
C MET A 61 -2.98 12.45 -9.84
N GLY A 62 -2.17 13.45 -9.48
CA GLY A 62 -2.61 14.81 -9.12
C GLY A 62 -3.27 14.90 -7.74
N CYS A 63 -3.11 13.88 -6.90
CA CYS A 63 -3.71 13.79 -5.57
C CYS A 63 -2.70 14.22 -4.49
N PHE A 64 -2.63 15.52 -4.22
CA PHE A 64 -1.74 16.06 -3.19
C PHE A 64 -2.31 15.85 -1.78
N PRO A 65 -1.67 15.03 -0.93
CA PRO A 65 -2.22 14.71 0.39
C PRO A 65 -2.10 15.91 1.34
N VAL A 66 -3.21 16.29 1.95
CA VAL A 66 -3.26 17.25 3.06
C VAL A 66 -3.51 16.49 4.35
N ILE A 67 -2.50 16.40 5.22
CA ILE A 67 -2.57 15.61 6.44
C ILE A 67 -2.73 16.56 7.64
N LYS A 68 -3.93 16.58 8.22
CA LYS A 68 -4.22 17.24 9.49
C LYS A 68 -4.20 16.19 10.60
N ARG A 69 -3.66 16.55 11.77
CA ARG A 69 -3.53 15.65 12.92
C ARG A 69 -4.07 16.33 14.17
N GLU A 70 -5.01 15.67 14.81
CA GLU A 70 -5.43 16.02 16.17
C GLU A 70 -4.45 15.47 17.21
N GLN A 71 -3.80 14.34 16.89
CA GLN A 71 -2.81 13.70 17.76
C GLN A 71 -1.58 13.25 16.95
N GLN A 72 -0.42 13.31 17.59
CA GLN A 72 0.84 12.85 17.00
C GLN A 72 1.10 11.40 17.41
N LEU A 73 1.59 10.60 16.45
CA LEU A 73 2.02 9.22 16.72
C LEU A 73 3.35 9.26 17.49
N VAL A 74 3.39 8.65 18.67
CA VAL A 74 4.60 8.56 19.49
C VAL A 74 5.48 7.43 18.98
N LYS A 75 6.77 7.70 18.77
CA LYS A 75 7.71 6.68 18.33
C LYS A 75 7.88 5.61 19.41
N GLY A 76 7.91 4.34 19.00
CA GLY A 76 8.07 3.19 19.91
C GLY A 76 6.78 2.68 20.53
N GLN A 77 5.65 3.33 20.28
CA GLN A 77 4.33 2.86 20.67
C GLN A 77 3.65 2.11 19.53
N SER A 78 2.83 1.12 19.89
CA SER A 78 2.05 0.32 18.93
C SER A 78 0.69 0.98 18.69
N TYR A 79 0.31 1.12 17.42
CA TYR A 79 -0.96 1.72 17.02
C TYR A 79 -1.66 0.84 15.97
N MET A 80 -2.99 0.78 16.05
CA MET A 80 -3.83 0.26 14.98
C MET A 80 -4.41 1.43 14.20
N LEU A 81 -3.97 1.60 12.95
CA LEU A 81 -4.50 2.65 12.08
C LEU A 81 -5.74 2.14 11.36
N VAL A 82 -6.88 2.76 11.64
CA VAL A 82 -8.18 2.43 11.02
C VAL A 82 -8.59 3.57 10.13
N ALA A 83 -8.89 3.26 8.86
CA ALA A 83 -9.35 4.23 7.87
C ALA A 83 -10.63 3.72 7.21
N ASN A 84 -11.47 4.65 6.77
CA ASN A 84 -12.52 4.34 5.80
C ASN A 84 -11.88 3.89 4.48
N HIS A 85 -12.53 2.96 3.76
CA HIS A 85 -12.01 2.44 2.50
C HIS A 85 -12.87 2.90 1.33
N THR A 86 -12.34 3.80 0.50
CA THR A 86 -13.05 4.46 -0.61
C THR A 86 -12.38 4.23 -1.96
N SER A 87 -11.06 4.01 -1.97
CA SER A 87 -10.31 3.96 -3.22
C SER A 87 -9.07 3.08 -3.15
N MET A 88 -8.50 2.77 -4.31
CA MET A 88 -7.19 2.09 -4.39
C MET A 88 -6.03 2.99 -3.92
N LEU A 89 -6.21 4.31 -3.91
CA LEU A 89 -5.20 5.27 -3.44
C LEU A 89 -5.08 5.30 -1.92
N ASP A 90 -6.03 4.71 -1.19
CA ASP A 90 -6.03 4.68 0.27
C ASP A 90 -4.74 4.05 0.82
N ILE A 91 -4.21 3.02 0.15
CA ILE A 91 -2.93 2.38 0.54
C ILE A 91 -1.79 3.40 0.50
N MET A 92 -1.72 4.20 -0.58
CA MET A 92 -0.67 5.20 -0.76
C MET A 92 -0.81 6.33 0.25
N LEU A 93 -2.05 6.77 0.50
CA LEU A 93 -2.34 7.78 1.50
C LEU A 93 -1.96 7.29 2.91
N MET A 94 -2.32 6.06 3.27
CA MET A 94 -2.00 5.46 4.57
C MET A 94 -0.49 5.33 4.78
N LEU A 95 0.26 4.90 3.76
CA LEU A 95 1.73 4.91 3.79
C LEU A 95 2.26 6.31 4.10
N LYS A 96 1.62 7.36 3.58
CA LYS A 96 2.02 8.75 3.82
C LYS A 96 1.57 9.31 5.18
N VAL A 97 0.48 8.79 5.74
CA VAL A 97 -0.04 9.19 7.05
C VAL A 97 0.89 8.76 8.19
N SER A 98 1.51 7.58 8.17
CA SER A 98 2.36 7.14 9.31
C SER A 98 3.86 7.20 9.01
N LYS A 99 4.58 8.06 9.76
CA LYS A 99 6.06 8.10 9.70
C LYS A 99 6.70 6.83 10.25
N ASN A 100 6.02 6.13 11.15
CA ASN A 100 6.46 4.88 11.73
C ASN A 100 6.06 3.72 10.81
N PRO A 101 6.94 2.74 10.54
CA PRO A 101 6.58 1.54 9.80
C PRO A 101 5.39 0.82 10.42
N PHE A 102 4.45 0.40 9.57
CA PHE A 102 3.29 -0.39 9.97
C PHE A 102 2.98 -1.41 8.88
N VAL A 103 2.34 -2.51 9.27
CA VAL A 103 1.94 -3.60 8.39
C VAL A 103 0.47 -3.50 8.03
N PHE A 104 0.13 -3.86 6.78
CA PHE A 104 -1.26 -3.92 6.34
C PHE A 104 -1.88 -5.28 6.68
N ILE A 105 -3.19 -5.27 6.91
CA ILE A 105 -3.99 -6.49 7.04
C ILE A 105 -4.55 -6.84 5.66
N GLY A 106 -4.22 -8.04 5.22
CA GLY A 106 -4.36 -8.46 3.84
C GLY A 106 -5.20 -9.71 3.64
N LYS A 107 -5.96 -9.73 2.53
CA LYS A 107 -6.64 -10.93 2.03
C LYS A 107 -5.64 -12.04 1.71
N LYS A 108 -5.81 -13.24 2.29
CA LYS A 108 -4.93 -14.41 2.07
C LYS A 108 -4.92 -14.87 0.60
N GLU A 109 -5.99 -14.61 -0.14
CA GLU A 109 -6.14 -15.01 -1.54
C GLU A 109 -5.10 -14.33 -2.44
N LEU A 110 -4.67 -13.11 -2.10
CA LEU A 110 -3.70 -12.35 -2.91
C LEU A 110 -2.28 -12.95 -2.89
N VAL A 111 -2.00 -13.86 -1.96
CA VAL A 111 -0.73 -14.60 -1.89
C VAL A 111 -0.54 -15.52 -3.09
N LYS A 112 -1.64 -15.92 -3.75
CA LYS A 112 -1.60 -16.81 -4.91
C LYS A 112 -1.05 -16.15 -6.17
N ILE A 113 -1.00 -14.82 -6.21
CA ILE A 113 -0.51 -14.07 -7.38
C ILE A 113 1.02 -14.20 -7.44
N PRO A 114 1.61 -14.73 -8.53
CA PRO A 114 3.05 -14.84 -8.67
C PRO A 114 3.73 -13.47 -8.55
N LEU A 115 4.97 -13.45 -8.01
CA LEU A 115 5.75 -12.24 -7.70
C LEU A 115 5.12 -11.33 -6.63
N PHE A 116 3.87 -10.88 -6.81
CA PHE A 116 3.16 -10.07 -5.80
C PHE A 116 3.04 -10.81 -4.47
N GLY A 117 2.59 -12.07 -4.50
CA GLY A 117 2.42 -12.91 -3.33
C GLY A 117 3.73 -13.19 -2.58
N PHE A 118 4.88 -13.15 -3.26
CA PHE A 118 6.19 -13.28 -2.63
C PHE A 118 6.47 -12.12 -1.66
N PHE A 119 6.23 -10.88 -2.10
CA PHE A 119 6.38 -9.70 -1.25
C PHE A 119 5.25 -9.62 -0.23
N TYR A 120 4.01 -9.80 -0.68
CA TYR A 120 2.81 -9.57 0.10
C TYR A 120 2.76 -10.39 1.40
N LYS A 121 3.13 -11.67 1.36
CA LYS A 121 3.16 -12.54 2.56
C LYS A 121 4.22 -12.15 3.60
N ARG A 122 5.19 -11.31 3.23
CA ARG A 122 6.29 -10.85 4.08
C ARG A 122 6.08 -9.45 4.65
N VAL A 123 5.20 -8.68 4.03
CA VAL A 123 4.98 -7.25 4.37
C VAL A 123 3.57 -6.97 4.90
N CYS A 124 2.67 -7.97 4.82
CA CYS A 124 1.30 -7.88 5.29
C CYS A 124 0.96 -9.06 6.22
N ILE A 125 0.09 -8.79 7.20
CA ILE A 125 -0.55 -9.82 8.02
C ILE A 125 -1.71 -10.40 7.21
N MET A 126 -1.65 -11.69 6.90
CA MET A 126 -2.65 -12.36 6.08
C MET A 126 -3.83 -12.84 6.93
N VAL A 127 -5.04 -12.59 6.46
CA VAL A 127 -6.27 -13.00 7.13
C VAL A 127 -7.08 -13.91 6.24
N ASP A 128 -7.43 -15.07 6.80
CA ASP A 128 -8.38 -16.00 6.23
C ASP A 128 -9.79 -15.61 6.70
N ARG A 129 -10.63 -15.12 5.78
CA ARG A 129 -11.95 -14.58 6.13
C ARG A 129 -12.98 -15.66 6.43
N ASP A 130 -12.74 -16.88 5.92
CA ASP A 130 -13.60 -18.04 6.11
C ASP A 130 -13.34 -18.71 7.47
N SER A 131 -12.23 -18.35 8.13
CA SER A 131 -11.89 -18.82 9.48
C SER A 131 -12.13 -17.75 10.54
N LEU A 132 -13.11 -18.01 11.41
CA LEU A 132 -13.42 -17.14 12.55
C LEU A 132 -12.22 -16.97 13.50
N LYS A 133 -11.39 -18.02 13.63
CA LYS A 133 -10.13 -18.04 14.39
C LYS A 133 -9.07 -17.14 13.75
N SER A 134 -8.93 -17.15 12.42
CA SER A 134 -7.97 -16.28 11.73
C SER A 134 -8.35 -14.80 11.82
N ARG A 135 -9.64 -14.48 11.77
CA ARG A 135 -10.15 -13.10 11.94
C ARG A 135 -9.86 -12.53 13.32
N THR A 136 -9.95 -13.33 14.37
CA THR A 136 -9.70 -12.88 15.75
C THR A 136 -8.22 -12.79 16.09
N ALA A 137 -7.36 -13.56 15.41
CA ALA A 137 -5.91 -13.54 15.62
C ALA A 137 -5.24 -12.20 15.28
N VAL A 138 -5.90 -11.34 14.50
CA VAL A 138 -5.37 -10.03 14.09
C VAL A 138 -5.42 -8.98 15.21
N TYR A 139 -6.25 -9.23 16.24
CA TYR A 139 -6.41 -8.32 17.39
C TYR A 139 -5.55 -8.71 18.60
N ARG A 140 -4.76 -9.78 18.50
CA ARG A 140 -3.87 -10.28 19.54
C ARG A 140 -2.43 -9.92 19.22
#